data_AF-A0A1Y0KNN2-F1
#
_entry.id   AF-A0A1Y0KNN2-F1
#
_cell.length_a   1.000
_cell.length_b   1.000
_cell.length_c   1.000
_cell.angle_alpha   90.00
_cell.angle_beta   90.00
_cell.angle_gamma   90.00
#
_symmetry.space_group_name_H-M   'P 1'
#
loop_
_entity.id
_entity.type
_entity.pdbx_description
1 polymer ?
#
loop_
_entity_poly.entity_id
_entity_poly.type
_entity_poly.pdbx_seq_one_letter_code
_entity_poly.pdbx_strand_id
1 'polypeptide(L)'
;MTNKHSRIGFYIALYGTVFIIAWIGAFKFTSDEAQAISHLIENSPFLSWMYSVGSVDGISAIIGVGELTIAALLALYPISKKASLLGGLLATGLFLTTLTFLLTTPGTLHPESIFPSLLGGFLIKDVVSLGVVLVVVAESWAELKQTR
;
A
#
# COMPACT_ATOMS: atom_id res chain seq x y z
N MET A 1 -14.74 -13.49 11.60
CA MET A 1 -13.95 -14.58 12.25
C MET A 1 -14.56 -15.07 13.57
N THR A 2 -14.70 -16.39 13.80
CA THR A 2 -15.37 -16.99 14.98
C THR A 2 -14.43 -17.41 16.14
N ASN A 3 -13.12 -17.55 15.92
CA ASN A 3 -12.14 -17.94 16.95
C ASN A 3 -11.34 -16.72 17.48
N LYS A 4 -11.20 -16.62 18.81
CA LYS A 4 -10.43 -15.57 19.51
C LYS A 4 -8.98 -15.46 18.99
N HIS A 5 -8.32 -16.58 18.73
CA HIS A 5 -6.93 -16.62 18.26
C HIS A 5 -6.80 -16.06 16.83
N SER A 6 -7.71 -16.46 15.93
CA SER A 6 -7.76 -15.93 14.57
C SER A 6 -7.99 -14.41 14.55
N ARG A 7 -8.79 -13.90 15.50
CA ARG A 7 -9.06 -12.46 15.63
C ARG A 7 -7.84 -11.67 16.06
N ILE A 8 -7.04 -12.19 17.00
CA ILE A 8 -5.79 -11.53 17.42
C ILE A 8 -4.80 -11.47 16.25
N GLY A 9 -4.59 -12.61 15.56
CA GLY A 9 -3.69 -12.67 14.40
C GLY A 9 -4.11 -11.69 13.29
N PHE A 10 -5.41 -11.59 13.01
CA PHE A 10 -5.94 -10.62 12.06
C PHE A 10 -5.65 -9.17 12.47
N TYR A 11 -5.91 -8.79 13.72
CA TYR A 11 -5.64 -7.42 14.17
C TYR A 11 -4.15 -7.09 14.15
N ILE A 12 -3.28 -8.05 14.48
CA ILE A 12 -1.82 -7.87 14.34
C ILE A 12 -1.47 -7.61 12.88
N ALA A 13 -1.98 -8.43 11.95
CA ALA A 13 -1.71 -8.27 10.53
C ALA A 13 -2.25 -6.92 10.00
N LEU A 14 -3.49 -6.58 10.32
CA LEU A 14 -4.12 -5.31 9.95
C LEU A 14 -3.33 -4.11 10.45
N TYR A 15 -3.07 -4.04 11.76
CA TYR A 15 -2.38 -2.88 12.32
C TYR A 15 -0.89 -2.85 11.97
N GLY A 16 -0.28 -4.01 11.69
CA GLY A 16 1.04 -4.07 11.06
C GLY A 16 1.04 -3.44 9.67
N THR A 17 0.05 -3.76 8.82
CA THR A 17 -0.12 -3.12 7.51
C THR A 17 -0.39 -1.62 7.65
N VAL A 18 -1.27 -1.21 8.56
CA VAL A 18 -1.52 0.23 8.86
C VAL A 18 -0.23 0.94 9.26
N PHE A 19 0.54 0.35 10.17
CA PHE A 19 1.81 0.93 10.63
C PHE A 19 2.79 1.11 9.48
N ILE A 20 2.98 0.08 8.64
CA ILE A 20 3.91 0.15 7.49
C ILE A 20 3.48 1.25 6.50
N ILE A 21 2.19 1.32 6.15
CA ILE A 21 1.67 2.35 5.24
C ILE A 21 1.88 3.74 5.86
N ALA A 22 1.54 3.92 7.15
CA ALA A 22 1.67 5.20 7.81
C ALA A 22 3.13 5.65 7.93
N TRP A 23 4.02 4.73 8.27
CA TRP A 23 5.44 5.01 8.47
C TRP A 23 6.12 5.41 7.15
N ILE A 24 5.90 4.63 6.08
CA ILE A 24 6.43 4.94 4.75
C ILE A 24 5.78 6.23 4.21
N GLY A 25 4.47 6.41 4.38
CA GLY A 25 3.77 7.62 3.97
C GLY A 25 4.26 8.88 4.67
N ALA A 26 4.61 8.79 5.96
CA ALA A 26 5.25 9.88 6.67
C ALA A 26 6.69 10.15 6.17
N PHE A 27 7.42 9.12 5.75
CA PHE A 27 8.77 9.27 5.22
C PHE A 27 8.81 10.00 3.86
N LYS A 28 7.71 9.93 3.09
CA LYS A 28 7.58 10.60 1.77
C LYS A 28 7.65 12.12 1.78
N PHE A 29 7.61 12.75 2.96
CA PHE A 29 7.80 14.18 3.13
C PHE A 29 9.29 14.58 3.20
N THR A 30 10.20 13.62 3.04
CA THR A 30 11.65 13.87 2.97
C THR A 30 12.14 13.82 1.53
N SER A 31 13.12 14.67 1.18
CA SER A 31 13.74 14.65 -0.16
C SER A 31 14.50 13.35 -0.42
N ASP A 32 15.05 12.71 0.63
CA ASP A 32 15.75 11.43 0.52
C ASP A 32 14.80 10.34 -0.01
N GLU A 33 13.61 10.21 0.59
CA GLU A 33 12.58 9.27 0.12
C GLU A 33 12.04 9.66 -1.26
N ALA A 34 11.84 10.96 -1.52
CA ALA A 34 11.33 11.43 -2.80
C ALA A 34 12.26 11.02 -3.96
N GLN A 35 13.58 11.13 -3.77
CA GLN A 35 14.57 10.68 -4.74
C GLN A 35 14.69 9.15 -4.80
N ALA A 36 14.50 8.45 -3.68
CA ALA A 36 14.56 6.98 -3.66
C ALA A 36 13.44 6.35 -4.50
N ILE A 37 12.24 6.94 -4.50
CA ILE A 37 11.07 6.41 -5.23
C ILE A 37 10.92 6.97 -6.65
N SER A 38 11.69 8.00 -7.03
CA SER A 38 11.49 8.69 -8.31
C SER A 38 11.66 7.75 -9.50
N HIS A 39 12.71 6.92 -9.47
CA HIS A 39 12.94 5.89 -10.48
C HIS A 39 11.79 4.88 -10.59
N LEU A 40 11.14 4.53 -9.48
CA LEU A 40 9.97 3.62 -9.48
C LEU A 40 8.75 4.30 -10.14
N ILE A 41 8.54 5.58 -9.86
CA ILE A 41 7.40 6.36 -10.39
C ILE A 41 7.60 6.65 -11.88
N GLU A 42 8.80 7.03 -12.32
CA GLU A 42 9.14 7.30 -13.72
C GLU A 42 8.89 6.09 -14.63
N ASN A 43 9.16 4.89 -14.12
CA ASN A 43 8.95 3.63 -14.83
C ASN A 43 7.57 2.99 -14.56
N SER A 44 6.65 3.71 -13.92
CA SER A 44 5.31 3.21 -13.63
C SER A 44 4.37 3.35 -14.84
N PRO A 45 3.57 2.30 -15.16
CA PRO A 45 2.53 2.41 -16.18
C PRO A 45 1.35 3.31 -15.74
N PHE A 46 1.22 3.60 -14.44
CA PHE A 46 0.11 4.37 -13.88
C PHE A 46 0.52 5.75 -13.37
N LEU A 47 1.77 5.92 -12.93
CA LEU A 47 2.24 7.12 -12.22
C LEU A 47 3.29 7.94 -12.99
N SER A 48 3.85 7.44 -14.09
CA SER A 48 4.93 8.11 -14.82
C SER A 48 4.59 9.54 -15.28
N TRP A 49 3.32 9.81 -15.55
CA TRP A 49 2.84 11.14 -15.93
C TRP A 49 2.92 12.18 -14.79
N MET A 50 2.99 11.77 -13.52
CA MET A 50 2.90 12.69 -12.38
C MET A 50 4.04 13.72 -12.38
N TYR A 51 5.24 13.36 -12.84
CA TYR A 51 6.37 14.28 -12.94
C TYR A 51 6.25 15.30 -14.08
N SER A 52 5.27 15.16 -14.97
CA SER A 52 4.94 16.22 -15.94
C SER A 52 4.16 17.38 -15.30
N VAL A 53 3.59 17.19 -14.11
CA VAL A 53 2.70 18.17 -13.45
C VAL A 53 3.19 18.62 -12.08
N GLY A 54 4.27 18.03 -11.56
CA GLY A 54 4.81 18.36 -10.24
C GLY A 54 6.29 17.98 -10.08
N SER A 55 6.94 18.56 -9.06
CA SER A 55 8.32 18.23 -8.71
C SER A 55 8.42 16.85 -8.05
N VAL A 56 9.63 16.29 -8.03
CA VAL A 56 9.91 15.01 -7.36
C VAL A 56 9.43 15.00 -5.90
N ASP A 57 9.81 16.02 -5.14
CA ASP A 57 9.40 16.20 -3.75
C ASP A 57 7.88 16.39 -3.60
N GLY A 58 7.28 17.20 -4.49
CA GLY A 58 5.85 17.49 -4.44
C GLY A 58 4.99 16.26 -4.71
N ILE A 59 5.35 15.47 -5.73
CA ILE A 59 4.67 14.21 -6.05
C ILE A 59 4.88 13.19 -4.92
N SER A 60 6.08 13.09 -4.34
CA SER A 60 6.32 12.24 -3.17
C SER A 60 5.40 12.61 -2.01
N ALA A 61 5.31 13.90 -1.65
CA ALA A 61 4.43 14.36 -0.59
C ALA A 61 2.94 14.08 -0.88
N ILE A 62 2.47 14.22 -2.13
CA ILE A 62 1.11 13.87 -2.53
C ILE A 62 0.82 12.37 -2.31
N ILE A 63 1.76 11.50 -2.70
CA ILE A 63 1.65 10.06 -2.45
C ILE A 63 1.63 9.80 -0.94
N GLY A 64 2.47 10.49 -0.17
CA GLY A 64 2.51 10.40 1.29
C GLY A 64 1.17 10.75 1.95
N VAL A 65 0.52 11.83 1.51
CA VAL A 65 -0.84 12.18 1.97
C VAL A 65 -1.84 11.06 1.64
N GLY A 66 -1.75 10.48 0.43
CA GLY A 66 -2.58 9.35 0.03
C GLY A 66 -2.39 8.13 0.94
N GLU A 67 -1.14 7.75 1.20
CA GLU A 67 -0.79 6.63 2.07
C GLU A 67 -1.27 6.85 3.52
N LEU A 68 -1.04 8.05 4.09
CA LEU A 68 -1.54 8.39 5.43
C LEU A 68 -3.08 8.35 5.51
N THR A 69 -3.76 8.79 4.46
CA THR A 69 -5.23 8.71 4.35
C THR A 69 -5.70 7.26 4.32
N ILE A 70 -5.05 6.41 3.52
CA ILE A 70 -5.34 4.97 3.44
C ILE A 70 -5.12 4.30 4.79
N ALA A 71 -4.00 4.59 5.46
CA ALA A 71 -3.69 4.04 6.78
C ALA A 71 -4.75 4.44 7.82
N ALA A 72 -5.18 5.69 7.84
CA ALA A 72 -6.25 6.16 8.72
C ALA A 72 -7.58 5.45 8.45
N LEU A 73 -7.98 5.29 7.18
CA LEU A 73 -9.21 4.58 6.81
C LEU A 73 -9.18 3.10 7.22
N LEU A 74 -8.04 2.43 7.04
CA LEU A 74 -7.84 1.04 7.47
C LEU A 74 -7.87 0.90 9.00
N ALA A 75 -7.24 1.83 9.73
CA ALA A 75 -7.24 1.85 11.19
C ALA A 75 -8.66 1.95 11.79
N LEU A 76 -9.61 2.52 11.05
CA LEU A 76 -11.01 2.64 11.45
C LEU A 76 -11.82 1.33 11.28
N TYR A 77 -11.21 0.22 10.86
CA TYR A 77 -11.87 -1.09 10.74
C TYR A 77 -12.79 -1.53 11.90
N PRO A 78 -12.43 -1.36 13.20
CA PRO A 78 -13.32 -1.75 14.29
C PRO A 78 -14.49 -0.77 14.50
N ILE A 79 -14.42 0.45 13.97
CA ILE A 79 -15.37 1.54 14.24
C ILE A 79 -16.32 1.76 13.05
N SER A 80 -15.80 1.72 11.82
CA SER A 80 -16.56 2.03 10.60
C SER A 80 -16.17 1.11 9.45
N LYS A 81 -17.06 0.14 9.17
CA LYS A 81 -16.90 -0.79 8.04
C LYS A 81 -16.93 -0.09 6.69
N LYS A 82 -17.62 1.05 6.59
CA LYS A 82 -17.62 1.88 5.37
C LYS A 82 -16.24 2.50 5.14
N ALA A 83 -15.64 3.07 6.19
CA ALA A 83 -14.32 3.67 6.11
C ALA A 83 -13.25 2.61 5.79
N SER A 84 -13.28 1.46 6.47
CA SER A 84 -12.31 0.39 6.20
C SER A 84 -12.49 -0.29 4.86
N LEU A 85 -13.72 -0.39 4.35
CA LEU A 85 -13.96 -0.85 2.98
C LEU A 85 -13.29 0.08 1.97
N LEU A 86 -13.51 1.40 2.10
CA LEU A 86 -12.87 2.38 1.22
C LEU A 86 -11.35 2.33 1.35
N GLY A 87 -10.83 2.32 2.58
CA GLY A 87 -9.39 2.18 2.85
C GLY A 87 -8.80 0.91 2.25
N GLY A 88 -9.49 -0.22 2.37
CA GLY A 88 -9.08 -1.51 1.81
C GLY A 88 -9.04 -1.52 0.29
N LEU A 89 -10.02 -0.91 -0.38
CA LEU A 89 -10.04 -0.79 -1.84
C LEU A 89 -8.90 0.12 -2.34
N LEU A 90 -8.69 1.27 -1.69
CA LEU A 90 -7.59 2.17 -2.02
C LEU A 90 -6.22 1.51 -1.77
N ALA A 91 -6.05 0.81 -0.65
CA ALA A 91 -4.84 0.07 -0.34
C ALA A 91 -4.58 -1.07 -1.34
N THR A 92 -5.63 -1.73 -1.83
CA THR A 92 -5.51 -2.72 -2.90
C THR A 92 -4.94 -2.08 -4.17
N GLY A 93 -5.47 -0.92 -4.57
CA GLY A 93 -4.92 -0.14 -5.69
C GLY A 93 -3.45 0.26 -5.47
N LEU A 94 -3.12 0.74 -4.27
CA LEU A 94 -1.76 1.07 -3.86
C LEU A 94 -0.81 -0.13 -4.04
N PHE A 95 -1.11 -1.28 -3.42
CA PHE A 95 -0.23 -2.45 -3.46
C PHE A 95 -0.15 -3.08 -4.84
N LEU A 96 -1.23 -3.07 -5.63
CA LEU A 96 -1.15 -3.52 -7.02
C LEU A 96 -0.23 -2.61 -7.85
N THR A 97 -0.31 -1.28 -7.63
CA THR A 97 0.58 -0.33 -8.27
C THR A 97 2.03 -0.55 -7.87
N THR A 98 2.33 -0.72 -6.58
CA THR A 98 3.71 -0.97 -6.11
C THR A 98 4.26 -2.29 -6.63
N LEU A 99 3.44 -3.34 -6.69
CA LEU A 99 3.85 -4.63 -7.26
C LEU A 99 4.12 -4.55 -8.76
N THR A 100 3.48 -3.63 -9.50
CA THR A 100 3.84 -3.44 -10.92
C THR A 100 5.28 -2.97 -11.11
N PHE A 101 5.86 -2.25 -10.13
CA PHE A 101 7.23 -1.75 -10.23
C PHE A 101 8.27 -2.88 -10.32
N LEU A 102 7.99 -4.06 -9.76
CA LEU A 102 8.84 -5.26 -9.91
C LEU A 102 9.04 -5.66 -11.37
N LEU A 103 8.05 -5.39 -12.23
CA LEU A 103 8.07 -5.79 -13.63
C LEU A 103 8.45 -4.61 -14.53
N THR A 104 8.09 -3.39 -14.15
CA THR A 104 8.25 -2.22 -15.02
C THR A 104 9.51 -1.42 -14.74
N THR A 105 10.11 -1.53 -13.55
CA THR A 105 11.27 -0.71 -13.17
C THR A 105 12.59 -1.47 -13.26
N PRO A 106 13.56 -1.02 -14.09
CA PRO A 106 14.89 -1.61 -14.15
C PRO A 106 15.60 -1.59 -12.79
N GLY A 107 16.32 -2.66 -12.45
CA GLY A 107 17.06 -2.78 -11.19
C GLY A 107 16.26 -3.33 -10.02
N THR A 108 14.96 -3.58 -10.16
CA THR A 108 14.14 -4.27 -9.14
C THR A 108 14.32 -5.79 -9.15
N LEU A 109 14.75 -6.37 -10.27
CA LEU A 109 15.12 -7.79 -10.40
C LEU A 109 16.62 -7.93 -10.63
N HIS A 110 17.18 -9.08 -10.26
CA HIS A 110 18.55 -9.42 -10.63
C HIS A 110 18.69 -9.55 -12.16
N PRO A 111 19.81 -9.09 -12.76
CA PRO A 111 20.08 -9.33 -14.18
C PRO A 111 19.96 -10.82 -14.50
N GLU A 112 19.22 -11.15 -15.55
CA GLU A 112 19.00 -12.53 -16.03
C GLU A 112 18.21 -13.45 -15.07
N SER A 113 17.51 -12.89 -14.07
CA SER A 113 16.72 -13.67 -13.11
C SER A 113 15.35 -13.06 -12.83
N ILE A 114 14.41 -13.90 -12.37
CA ILE A 114 13.10 -13.48 -11.85
C ILE A 114 13.14 -13.11 -10.36
N PHE A 115 14.27 -13.32 -9.69
CA PHE A 115 14.38 -13.04 -8.26
C PHE A 115 14.57 -11.54 -7.98
N PRO A 116 13.90 -10.97 -6.96
CA PRO A 116 14.03 -9.57 -6.62
C PRO A 116 15.46 -9.20 -6.19
N SER A 117 15.93 -8.05 -6.65
CA SER A 117 17.12 -7.39 -6.09
C SER A 117 16.84 -6.88 -4.67
N LEU A 118 17.80 -6.21 -4.03
CA LEU A 118 17.55 -5.55 -2.74
C LEU A 118 16.39 -4.54 -2.82
N LEU A 119 16.31 -3.77 -3.92
CA LEU A 119 15.21 -2.85 -4.17
C LEU A 119 13.88 -3.59 -4.41
N GLY A 120 13.90 -4.66 -5.20
CA GLY A 120 12.69 -5.47 -5.41
C GLY A 120 12.23 -6.22 -4.16
N GLY A 121 13.15 -6.57 -3.27
CA GLY A 121 12.83 -7.20 -1.97
C GLY A 121 11.97 -6.30 -1.09
N PHE A 122 12.12 -4.98 -1.20
CA PHE A 122 11.21 -4.04 -0.57
C PHE A 122 9.79 -4.10 -1.16
N LEU A 123 9.64 -4.32 -2.47
CA LEU A 123 8.34 -4.34 -3.14
C LEU A 123 7.58 -5.65 -2.89
N ILE A 124 8.27 -6.79 -2.84
CA ILE A 124 7.61 -8.10 -2.74
C ILE A 124 6.89 -8.30 -1.39
N LYS A 125 7.28 -7.56 -0.34
CA LYS A 125 6.57 -7.57 0.95
C LYS A 125 5.11 -7.17 0.82
N ASP A 126 4.78 -6.38 -0.21
CA ASP A 126 3.44 -5.85 -0.40
C ASP A 126 2.44 -6.94 -0.80
N VAL A 127 2.89 -8.13 -1.26
CA VAL A 127 2.02 -9.29 -1.49
C VAL A 127 1.30 -9.72 -0.21
N VAL A 128 1.99 -9.69 0.93
CA VAL A 128 1.40 -10.05 2.23
C VAL A 128 0.36 -9.02 2.64
N SER A 129 0.69 -7.74 2.54
CA SER A 129 -0.23 -6.64 2.87
C SER A 129 -1.44 -6.60 1.95
N LEU A 130 -1.29 -6.94 0.66
CA LEU A 130 -2.39 -7.10 -0.29
C LEU A 130 -3.39 -8.16 0.20
N GLY A 131 -2.90 -9.32 0.66
CA GLY A 131 -3.74 -10.35 1.24
C GLY A 131 -4.53 -9.84 2.46
N VAL A 132 -3.87 -9.11 3.36
CA VAL A 132 -4.50 -8.53 4.55
C VAL A 132 -5.63 -7.55 4.17
N VAL A 133 -5.38 -6.62 3.25
CA VAL A 133 -6.40 -5.63 2.86
C VAL A 133 -7.55 -6.23 2.07
N LEU A 134 -7.32 -7.32 1.31
CA LEU A 134 -8.41 -8.05 0.66
C LEU A 134 -9.34 -8.75 1.67
N VAL A 135 -8.80 -9.27 2.78
CA VAL A 135 -9.61 -9.79 3.89
C VAL A 135 -10.44 -8.66 4.51
N VAL A 136 -9.83 -7.49 4.74
CA VAL A 136 -10.53 -6.30 5.25
C VAL A 136 -11.69 -5.90 4.34
N VAL A 137 -11.47 -5.85 3.02
CA VAL A 137 -12.49 -5.54 2.02
C VAL A 137 -13.63 -6.55 2.08
N ALA A 138 -13.32 -7.85 2.06
CA ALA A 138 -14.31 -8.91 2.08
C ALA A 138 -15.18 -8.89 3.34
N GLU A 139 -14.57 -8.79 4.52
CA GLU A 139 -15.31 -8.75 5.79
C GLU A 139 -16.13 -7.47 5.93
N SER A 140 -15.55 -6.30 5.59
CA SER A 140 -16.28 -5.02 5.66
C SER A 140 -17.48 -5.00 4.72
N TRP A 141 -17.32 -5.54 3.50
CA TRP A 141 -18.41 -5.66 2.52
C TRP A 141 -19.53 -6.58 2.99
N ALA A 142 -19.18 -7.74 3.56
CA ALA A 142 -20.15 -8.72 4.06
C ALA A 142 -21.01 -8.14 5.20
N GLU A 143 -20.39 -7.43 6.14
CA GLU A 143 -21.09 -6.82 7.28
C GLU A 143 -22.02 -5.68 6.85
N LEU A 144 -21.58 -4.85 5.90
CA LEU A 144 -22.40 -3.78 5.35
C LEU A 144 -23.61 -4.30 4.57
N LYS A 145 -23.51 -5.46 3.94
CA LYS A 145 -24.66 -6.12 3.29
C LYS A 145 -25.68 -6.66 4.27
N GLN A 146 -25.25 -7.13 5.44
CA GLN A 146 -26.15 -7.64 6.48
C GLN A 146 -26.88 -6.54 7.25
N THR A 147 -26.36 -5.31 7.21
CA THR A 147 -26.94 -4.14 7.87
C THR A 147 -27.99 -3.43 6.98
N ARG A 148 -28.24 -3.92 5.76
CA ARG A 148 -29.27 -3.44 4.84
C ARG A 148 -30.45 -4.39 4.81
#